data_AF-A0A936PQE0-F1
#
_entry.id   AF-A0A936PQE0-F1
#
_cell.length_a   1.000
_cell.length_b   1.000
_cell.length_c   1.000
_cell.angle_alpha   90.00
_cell.angle_beta   90.00
_cell.angle_gamma   90.00
#
_symmetry.space_group_name_H-M   'P 1'
#
loop_
_entity.id
_entity.type
_entity.pdbx_description
1 polymer ?
#
loop_
_entity_poly.entity_id
_entity_poly.type
_entity_poly.pdbx_seq_one_letter_code
_entity_poly.pdbx_strand_id
1 'polypeptide(L)'
;MVVGHPSKLVIPGGAEFTSTEAGLVIEHSGDIHLVGPLSRPVARVIAGGDIELSGDLEVGEVLSRGGEIRVSGRLTSRSVIAQAGDVLVSGDSRITELAAPAGAARVSGKVELGRVQALVVVIEGRVTAELLRGDEVNVLSGEHQLRAIEGAVVLRVGEARLTSDVIVAPQVEVHPKCGGRATVIECRNQLGPNGLKGGYSLAEYAEEFGIDGGEFLTRRGVRSLADLAPAPAAPVAPTKPSAPLPTHDDLSQDLISVGADVDLPSEDIGEANDDLELLDTPTSPGNEAQEPVEELTPEAIEPVALIDAALQAELESALELVSASYSGQDEPLAVSRLRALIVQRDHTTLRAQVSDIWNELIQHYQQRKNVRPPHAVIRAINNIHSALRRA
;
A
#
# COMPACT_ATOMS: atom_id res chain seq x y z
N MET A 1 30.95 -13.32 -28.34
CA MET A 1 30.66 -14.73 -28.00
C MET A 1 30.54 -14.85 -26.50
N VAL A 2 29.32 -14.82 -25.96
CA VAL A 2 29.10 -15.12 -24.54
C VAL A 2 29.07 -16.65 -24.44
N VAL A 3 30.07 -17.22 -23.79
CA VAL A 3 30.15 -18.67 -23.54
C VAL A 3 29.15 -18.99 -22.43
N GLY A 4 27.89 -19.22 -22.82
CA GLY A 4 26.85 -19.69 -21.91
C GLY A 4 27.27 -21.02 -21.32
N HIS A 5 27.65 -21.02 -20.05
CA HIS A 5 27.82 -22.25 -19.29
C HIS A 5 26.45 -22.92 -19.23
N PRO A 6 26.31 -24.20 -19.60
CA PRO A 6 25.04 -24.90 -19.46
C PRO A 6 24.68 -24.93 -17.98
N SER A 7 23.64 -24.19 -17.61
CA SER A 7 23.10 -24.15 -16.26
C SER A 7 22.61 -25.55 -15.90
N LYS A 8 23.44 -26.31 -15.18
CA LYS A 8 23.06 -27.62 -14.66
C LYS A 8 21.99 -27.38 -13.59
N LEU A 9 20.76 -27.80 -13.86
CA LEU A 9 19.73 -27.87 -12.83
C LEU A 9 20.14 -28.96 -11.83
N VAL A 10 20.56 -28.55 -10.64
CA VAL A 10 20.88 -29.46 -9.54
C VAL A 10 19.68 -29.49 -8.61
N ILE A 11 18.96 -30.62 -8.60
CA ILE A 11 17.85 -30.85 -7.68
C ILE A 11 18.42 -31.55 -6.45
N PRO A 12 18.45 -30.90 -5.27
CA PRO A 12 18.90 -31.54 -4.05
C PRO A 12 17.93 -32.67 -3.65
N GLY A 13 18.44 -33.65 -2.92
CA GLY A 13 17.58 -34.68 -2.32
C GLY A 13 16.51 -34.04 -1.43
N GLY A 14 15.29 -34.58 -1.48
CA GLY A 14 14.15 -34.12 -0.68
C GLY A 14 13.42 -32.89 -1.24
N ALA A 15 13.72 -32.46 -2.47
CA ALA A 15 12.92 -31.45 -3.16
C ALA A 15 11.70 -32.10 -3.81
N GLU A 16 10.52 -31.54 -3.51
CA GLU A 16 9.25 -31.97 -4.06
C GLU A 16 8.74 -30.92 -5.05
N PHE A 17 8.35 -31.38 -6.24
CA PHE A 17 7.84 -30.53 -7.31
C PHE A 17 6.45 -31.05 -7.71
N THR A 18 5.44 -30.20 -7.55
CA THR A 18 4.06 -30.53 -7.96
C THR A 18 3.59 -29.53 -9.00
N SER A 19 3.19 -30.00 -10.18
CA SER A 19 2.57 -29.15 -11.19
C SER A 19 1.08 -29.02 -10.88
N THR A 20 0.58 -27.79 -10.87
CA THR A 20 -0.84 -27.47 -10.70
C THR A 20 -1.31 -26.61 -11.87
N GLU A 21 -2.62 -26.36 -11.96
CA GLU A 21 -3.17 -25.40 -12.92
C GLU A 21 -2.64 -23.98 -12.69
N ALA A 22 -2.40 -23.61 -11.42
CA ALA A 22 -1.88 -22.30 -11.03
C ALA A 22 -0.36 -22.14 -11.25
N GLY A 23 0.37 -23.22 -11.55
CA GLY A 23 1.82 -23.21 -11.75
C GLY A 23 2.56 -24.28 -10.95
N LEU A 24 3.88 -24.13 -10.84
CA LEU A 24 4.74 -25.06 -10.13
C LEU A 24 4.70 -24.82 -8.62
N VAL A 25 4.58 -25.88 -7.84
CA VAL A 25 4.78 -25.87 -6.38
C VAL A 25 6.12 -26.50 -6.09
N ILE A 26 6.97 -25.78 -5.34
CA ILE A 26 8.32 -26.23 -4.94
C ILE A 26 8.36 -26.29 -3.42
N GLU A 27 8.66 -27.47 -2.88
CA GLU A 27 8.82 -27.67 -1.43
C GLU A 27 10.18 -28.30 -1.14
N HIS A 28 10.90 -27.76 -0.14
CA HIS A 28 12.19 -28.30 0.32
C HIS A 28 12.36 -28.09 1.83
N SER A 29 13.06 -29.01 2.49
CA SER A 29 13.30 -28.94 3.95
C SER A 29 14.48 -28.03 4.34
N GLY A 30 15.36 -27.71 3.40
CA GLY A 30 16.46 -26.76 3.54
C GLY A 30 16.16 -25.48 2.78
N ASP A 31 17.19 -24.92 2.16
CA ASP A 31 17.13 -23.62 1.47
C ASP A 31 16.66 -23.78 0.02
N ILE A 32 16.00 -22.74 -0.50
CA ILE A 32 15.59 -22.66 -1.91
C ILE A 32 16.19 -21.40 -2.53
N HIS A 33 16.99 -21.59 -3.59
CA HIS A 33 17.43 -20.50 -4.46
C HIS A 33 16.70 -20.59 -5.80
N LEU A 34 15.88 -19.60 -6.11
CA LEU A 34 15.15 -19.49 -7.37
C LEU A 34 15.67 -18.30 -8.17
N VAL A 35 16.07 -18.57 -9.41
CA VAL A 35 16.63 -17.56 -10.32
C VAL A 35 15.74 -17.45 -11.56
N GLY A 36 15.22 -16.26 -11.81
CA GLY A 36 14.40 -15.93 -12.98
C GLY A 36 15.22 -15.39 -14.17
N PRO A 37 14.57 -15.16 -15.32
CA PRO A 37 13.15 -15.40 -15.56
C PRO A 37 12.80 -16.87 -15.75
N LEU A 38 11.59 -17.26 -15.35
CA LEU A 38 11.05 -18.60 -15.55
C LEU A 38 10.02 -18.59 -16.66
N SER A 39 9.95 -19.68 -17.44
CA SER A 39 9.00 -19.82 -18.55
C SER A 39 7.55 -20.02 -18.09
N ARG A 40 7.33 -20.33 -16.81
CA ARG A 40 6.01 -20.51 -16.19
C ARG A 40 6.02 -19.90 -14.79
N PRO A 41 4.88 -19.38 -14.30
CA PRO A 41 4.77 -18.88 -12.94
C PRO A 41 4.91 -20.02 -11.93
N VAL A 42 5.43 -19.67 -10.75
CA VAL A 42 5.52 -20.58 -9.62
C VAL A 42 4.31 -20.31 -8.72
N ALA A 43 3.45 -21.29 -8.55
CA ALA A 43 2.26 -21.14 -7.70
C ALA A 43 2.68 -20.90 -6.25
N ARG A 44 3.66 -21.68 -5.76
CA ARG A 44 4.10 -21.64 -4.36
C ARG A 44 5.53 -22.14 -4.17
N VAL A 45 6.27 -21.49 -3.27
CA VAL A 45 7.60 -21.90 -2.80
C VAL A 45 7.55 -22.06 -1.28
N ILE A 46 7.90 -23.24 -0.78
CA ILE A 46 7.99 -23.54 0.66
C ILE A 46 9.37 -24.07 1.01
N ALA A 47 10.08 -23.37 1.89
CA ALA A 47 11.37 -23.81 2.42
C ALA A 47 11.31 -24.04 3.93
N GLY A 48 12.06 -25.03 4.41
CA GLY A 48 12.37 -25.16 5.83
C GLY A 48 13.43 -24.16 6.29
N GLY A 49 14.38 -23.82 5.41
CA GLY A 49 15.43 -22.83 5.61
C GLY A 49 15.20 -21.53 4.86
N ASP A 50 16.28 -20.93 4.34
CA ASP A 50 16.25 -19.65 3.65
C ASP A 50 15.62 -19.75 2.25
N ILE A 51 15.02 -18.66 1.78
CA ILE A 51 14.58 -18.52 0.39
C ILE A 51 15.27 -17.33 -0.24
N GLU A 52 16.00 -17.56 -1.33
CA GLU A 52 16.57 -16.52 -2.16
C GLU A 52 15.86 -16.50 -3.51
N LEU A 53 15.23 -15.38 -3.84
CA LEU A 53 14.54 -15.12 -5.09
C LEU A 53 15.33 -14.03 -5.83
N SER A 54 15.80 -14.35 -7.03
CA SER A 54 16.62 -13.43 -7.82
C SER A 54 16.13 -13.32 -9.27
N GLY A 55 16.22 -12.12 -9.86
CA GLY A 55 15.78 -11.84 -11.22
C GLY A 55 14.29 -11.48 -11.33
N ASP A 56 13.71 -11.67 -12.52
CA ASP A 56 12.29 -11.39 -12.78
C ASP A 56 11.45 -12.63 -12.50
N LEU A 57 10.63 -12.58 -11.44
CA LEU A 57 9.89 -13.72 -10.93
C LEU A 57 8.41 -13.39 -10.69
N GLU A 58 7.56 -14.35 -11.04
CA GLU A 58 6.15 -14.38 -10.66
C GLU A 58 5.92 -15.59 -9.77
N VAL A 59 5.72 -15.34 -8.47
CA VAL A 59 5.55 -16.38 -7.45
C VAL A 59 4.31 -16.10 -6.64
N GLY A 60 3.30 -16.96 -6.71
CA GLY A 60 2.04 -16.76 -6.00
C GLY A 60 2.22 -16.59 -4.49
N GLU A 61 2.84 -17.59 -3.85
CA GLU A 61 3.08 -17.63 -2.40
C GLU A 61 4.52 -18.05 -2.09
N VAL A 62 5.16 -17.35 -1.15
CA VAL A 62 6.53 -17.63 -0.68
C VAL A 62 6.48 -17.80 0.83
N LEU A 63 6.89 -18.97 1.33
CA LEU A 63 6.86 -19.30 2.74
C LEU A 63 8.18 -19.91 3.20
N SER A 64 8.88 -19.21 4.09
CA SER A 64 9.99 -19.80 4.86
C SER A 64 9.52 -20.13 6.28
N ARG A 65 9.74 -21.36 6.72
CA ARG A 65 9.37 -21.82 8.07
C ARG A 65 10.41 -21.45 9.13
N GLY A 66 11.69 -21.49 8.78
CA GLY A 66 12.79 -21.35 9.73
C GLY A 66 13.86 -20.32 9.35
N GLY A 67 13.81 -19.78 8.14
CA GLY A 67 14.87 -18.94 7.58
C GLY A 67 14.40 -17.55 7.13
N GLU A 68 15.34 -16.85 6.52
CA GLU A 68 15.15 -15.53 5.91
C GLU A 68 14.64 -15.66 4.48
N ILE A 69 13.85 -14.69 4.02
CA ILE A 69 13.48 -14.54 2.62
C ILE A 69 14.20 -13.33 2.03
N ARG A 70 15.02 -13.54 1.01
CA ARG A 70 15.71 -12.48 0.25
C ARG A 70 15.12 -12.39 -1.15
N VAL A 71 14.70 -11.21 -1.53
CA VAL A 71 14.22 -10.89 -2.88
C VAL A 71 15.16 -9.85 -3.50
N SER A 72 15.76 -10.21 -4.61
CA SER A 72 16.62 -9.33 -5.41
C SER A 72 16.11 -9.26 -6.85
N GLY A 73 15.69 -8.07 -7.29
CA GLY A 73 15.16 -7.87 -8.64
C GLY A 73 13.67 -7.59 -8.66
N ARG A 74 12.94 -8.18 -9.60
CA ARG A 74 11.51 -7.94 -9.78
C ARG A 74 10.69 -9.14 -9.33
N LEU A 75 9.90 -8.96 -8.27
CA LEU A 75 8.97 -9.99 -7.80
C LEU A 75 7.53 -9.49 -7.89
N THR A 76 6.68 -10.30 -8.52
CA THR A 76 5.21 -10.21 -8.33
C THR A 76 4.76 -11.37 -7.46
N SER A 77 4.17 -11.07 -6.30
CA SER A 77 3.68 -12.08 -5.38
C SER A 77 2.41 -11.67 -4.64
N ARG A 78 1.56 -12.65 -4.30
CA ARG A 78 0.40 -12.41 -3.43
C ARG A 78 0.83 -12.40 -1.96
N SER A 79 1.75 -13.28 -1.57
CA SER A 79 2.13 -13.44 -0.16
C SER A 79 3.60 -13.84 -0.01
N VAL A 80 4.32 -13.13 0.85
CA VAL A 80 5.71 -13.42 1.24
C VAL A 80 5.79 -13.46 2.77
N ILE A 81 6.03 -14.64 3.33
CA ILE A 81 5.95 -14.88 4.78
C ILE A 81 7.21 -15.61 5.27
N ALA A 82 7.98 -14.97 6.15
CA ALA A 82 9.03 -15.62 6.93
C ALA A 82 8.53 -15.86 8.36
N GLN A 83 8.25 -17.10 8.74
CA GLN A 83 7.62 -17.40 10.04
C GLN A 83 8.54 -17.11 11.22
N ALA A 84 9.84 -17.41 11.09
CA ALA A 84 10.83 -17.30 12.15
C ALA A 84 12.02 -16.37 11.82
N GLY A 85 12.09 -15.86 10.59
CA GLY A 85 13.20 -15.04 10.10
C GLY A 85 12.77 -13.69 9.55
N ASP A 86 13.72 -13.03 8.90
CA ASP A 86 13.53 -11.72 8.30
C ASP A 86 13.03 -11.83 6.85
N VAL A 87 12.45 -10.76 6.34
CA VAL A 87 12.15 -10.59 4.91
C VAL A 87 12.91 -9.37 4.40
N LEU A 88 13.78 -9.58 3.41
CA LEU A 88 14.55 -8.53 2.75
C LEU A 88 14.08 -8.43 1.30
N VAL A 89 13.48 -7.31 0.94
CA VAL A 89 13.04 -7.03 -0.43
C VAL A 89 13.87 -5.88 -0.98
N SER A 90 14.56 -6.15 -2.08
CA SER A 90 15.34 -5.17 -2.82
C SER A 90 14.96 -5.17 -4.29
N GLY A 91 14.81 -3.99 -4.88
CA GLY A 91 14.50 -3.81 -6.31
C GLY A 91 13.06 -3.37 -6.57
N ASP A 92 12.46 -3.91 -7.63
CA ASP A 92 11.18 -3.46 -8.19
C ASP A 92 10.09 -4.52 -7.95
N SER A 93 9.34 -4.45 -6.86
CA SER A 93 8.45 -5.55 -6.47
C SER A 93 7.01 -5.12 -6.21
N ARG A 94 6.06 -6.02 -6.46
CA ARG A 94 4.65 -5.91 -6.08
C ARG A 94 4.27 -7.10 -5.20
N ILE A 95 3.95 -6.83 -3.94
CA ILE A 95 3.64 -7.86 -2.94
C ILE A 95 2.35 -7.48 -2.20
N THR A 96 1.30 -8.29 -2.30
CA THR A 96 0.03 -7.95 -1.61
C THR A 96 0.12 -8.12 -0.10
N GLU A 97 0.81 -9.15 0.38
CA GLU A 97 0.99 -9.42 1.81
C GLU A 97 2.45 -9.77 2.09
N LEU A 98 3.07 -9.04 3.03
CA LEU A 98 4.42 -9.29 3.50
C LEU A 98 4.40 -9.46 5.02
N ALA A 99 4.85 -10.60 5.52
CA ALA A 99 4.88 -10.87 6.95
C ALA A 99 6.20 -11.46 7.44
N ALA A 100 6.69 -10.93 8.56
CA ALA A 100 7.82 -11.44 9.33
C ALA A 100 7.45 -11.38 10.83
N PRO A 101 6.47 -12.17 11.31
CA PRO A 101 5.89 -12.01 12.65
C PRO A 101 6.90 -12.17 13.80
N ALA A 102 8.01 -12.86 13.58
CA ALA A 102 9.09 -13.04 14.55
C ALA A 102 10.39 -12.30 14.18
N GLY A 103 10.38 -11.52 13.10
CA GLY A 103 11.58 -10.90 12.53
C GLY A 103 11.33 -9.50 11.99
N ALA A 104 12.27 -9.02 11.18
CA ALA A 104 12.23 -7.73 10.52
C ALA A 104 11.80 -7.85 9.05
N ALA A 105 11.05 -6.86 8.57
CA ALA A 105 10.81 -6.63 7.15
C ALA A 105 11.62 -5.41 6.70
N ARG A 106 12.61 -5.61 5.83
CA ARG A 106 13.43 -4.55 5.24
C ARG A 106 13.10 -4.43 3.76
N VAL A 107 12.62 -3.26 3.33
CA VAL A 107 12.19 -3.02 1.96
C VAL A 107 12.96 -1.84 1.37
N SER A 108 13.63 -2.05 0.26
CA SER A 108 14.35 -1.02 -0.49
C SER A 108 14.07 -1.10 -1.99
N GLY A 109 14.13 0.05 -2.67
CA GLY A 109 13.88 0.15 -4.11
C GLY A 109 12.50 0.72 -4.43
N LYS A 110 11.88 0.29 -5.54
CA LYS A 110 10.55 0.72 -5.96
C LYS A 110 9.54 -0.40 -5.70
N VAL A 111 8.87 -0.34 -4.55
CA VAL A 111 8.05 -1.47 -4.07
C VAL A 111 6.62 -1.04 -3.79
N GLU A 112 5.67 -1.83 -4.30
CA GLU A 112 4.25 -1.71 -4.01
C GLU A 112 3.81 -2.85 -3.08
N LEU A 113 3.33 -2.48 -1.90
CA LEU A 113 2.92 -3.39 -0.83
C LEU A 113 1.41 -3.22 -0.57
N GLY A 114 0.71 -4.32 -0.32
CA GLY A 114 -0.64 -4.23 0.27
C GLY A 114 -0.52 -4.01 1.77
N ARG A 115 -0.29 -5.10 2.50
CA ARG A 115 -0.13 -5.11 3.96
C ARG A 115 1.23 -5.64 4.37
N VAL A 116 1.85 -4.97 5.35
CA VAL A 116 3.10 -5.39 5.96
C VAL A 116 2.90 -5.60 7.46
N GLN A 117 3.33 -6.76 7.96
CA GLN A 117 3.32 -7.06 9.39
C GLN A 117 4.65 -7.71 9.83
N ALA A 118 5.44 -7.01 10.63
CA ALA A 118 6.69 -7.53 11.18
C ALA A 118 6.94 -6.99 12.60
N LEU A 119 7.92 -7.51 13.33
CA LEU A 119 8.33 -6.87 14.60
C LEU A 119 8.97 -5.51 14.31
N VAL A 120 9.87 -5.47 13.32
CA VAL A 120 10.53 -4.25 12.86
C VAL A 120 10.28 -4.07 11.38
N VAL A 121 9.72 -2.94 10.98
CA VAL A 121 9.55 -2.57 9.58
C VAL A 121 10.55 -1.47 9.24
N VAL A 122 11.40 -1.69 8.25
CA VAL A 122 12.34 -0.69 7.73
C VAL A 122 12.07 -0.51 6.25
N ILE A 123 11.79 0.72 5.82
CA ILE A 123 11.56 1.03 4.41
C ILE A 123 12.47 2.15 3.92
N GLU A 124 12.94 2.02 2.68
CA GLU A 124 13.77 3.02 1.98
C GLU A 124 13.44 3.05 0.48
N GLY A 125 13.66 4.19 -0.17
CA GLY A 125 13.44 4.34 -1.62
C GLY A 125 12.04 4.82 -1.94
N ARG A 126 11.36 4.20 -2.92
CA ARG A 126 9.99 4.55 -3.32
C ARG A 126 9.03 3.44 -2.95
N VAL A 127 8.37 3.56 -1.80
CA VAL A 127 7.45 2.53 -1.30
C VAL A 127 6.02 3.04 -1.25
N THR A 128 5.11 2.27 -1.83
CA THR A 128 3.66 2.46 -1.68
C THR A 128 3.11 1.32 -0.83
N ALA A 129 2.31 1.62 0.20
CA ALA A 129 1.71 0.60 1.05
C ALA A 129 0.28 0.97 1.49
N GLU A 130 -0.62 0.00 1.61
CA GLU A 130 -1.92 0.24 2.23
C GLU A 130 -1.84 0.27 3.75
N LEU A 131 -1.09 -0.65 4.35
CA LEU A 131 -0.91 -0.74 5.80
C LEU A 131 0.50 -1.23 6.14
N LEU A 132 1.20 -0.46 6.96
CA LEU A 132 2.42 -0.91 7.64
C LEU A 132 2.14 -1.09 9.13
N ARG A 133 2.45 -2.28 9.66
CA ARG A 133 2.32 -2.59 11.08
C ARG A 133 3.60 -3.23 11.60
N GLY A 134 4.10 -2.70 12.71
CA GLY A 134 5.12 -3.37 13.52
C GLY A 134 5.27 -2.77 14.90
N ASP A 135 6.15 -3.33 15.71
CA ASP A 135 6.48 -2.74 17.02
C ASP A 135 7.31 -1.48 16.81
N GLU A 136 8.32 -1.58 15.94
CA GLU A 136 9.11 -0.46 15.46
C GLU A 136 8.92 -0.27 13.95
N VAL A 137 8.57 0.95 13.54
CA VAL A 137 8.47 1.31 12.11
C VAL A 137 9.46 2.42 11.81
N ASN A 138 10.41 2.14 10.91
CA ASN A 138 11.45 3.07 10.49
C ASN A 138 11.27 3.38 9.00
N VAL A 139 10.74 4.55 8.72
CA VAL A 139 10.66 5.11 7.36
C VAL A 139 11.94 5.92 7.15
N LEU A 140 12.88 5.42 6.35
CA LEU A 140 14.19 6.04 6.16
C LEU A 140 14.13 7.17 5.13
N SER A 141 14.94 7.12 4.07
CA SER A 141 14.99 8.11 3.00
C SER A 141 14.03 7.76 1.85
N GLY A 142 13.70 8.74 1.00
CA GLY A 142 12.97 8.52 -0.26
C GLY A 142 11.54 9.08 -0.30
N GLU A 143 10.69 8.52 -1.17
CA GLU A 143 9.32 8.99 -1.45
C GLU A 143 8.30 7.89 -1.14
N HIS A 144 7.50 8.09 -0.10
CA HIS A 144 6.62 7.06 0.44
C HIS A 144 5.15 7.47 0.38
N GLN A 145 4.30 6.58 -0.17
CA GLN A 145 2.85 6.73 -0.20
C GLN A 145 2.22 5.63 0.68
N LEU A 146 2.05 5.93 1.96
CA LEU A 146 1.67 4.96 2.98
C LEU A 146 0.31 5.33 3.52
N ARG A 147 -0.75 4.63 3.10
CA ARG A 147 -2.12 4.99 3.50
C ARG A 147 -2.28 4.95 5.03
N ALA A 148 -1.77 3.92 5.68
CA ALA A 148 -1.85 3.75 7.12
C ALA A 148 -0.55 3.19 7.72
N ILE A 149 -0.13 3.74 8.86
CA ILE A 149 1.05 3.28 9.58
C ILE A 149 0.72 3.09 11.06
N GLU A 150 1.03 1.91 11.60
CA GLU A 150 0.84 1.55 12.99
C GLU A 150 2.16 1.06 13.59
N GLY A 151 2.68 1.81 14.57
CA GLY A 151 3.82 1.40 15.40
C GLY A 151 3.35 1.05 16.81
N ALA A 152 3.58 -0.17 17.28
CA ALA A 152 3.13 -0.56 18.62
C ALA A 152 3.95 0.09 19.74
N VAL A 153 5.22 0.45 19.45
CA VAL A 153 6.13 1.10 20.40
C VAL A 153 6.56 2.46 19.87
N VAL A 154 7.19 2.49 18.70
CA VAL A 154 7.82 3.69 18.14
C VAL A 154 7.76 3.70 16.63
N LEU A 155 7.61 4.91 16.09
CA LEU A 155 7.66 5.19 14.67
C LEU A 155 8.67 6.31 14.42
N ARG A 156 9.62 6.06 13.51
CA ARG A 156 10.66 7.02 13.13
C ARG A 156 10.56 7.32 11.65
N VAL A 157 10.52 8.60 11.31
CA VAL A 157 10.53 9.09 9.93
C VAL A 157 11.79 9.91 9.70
N GLY A 158 12.66 9.43 8.83
CA GLY A 158 13.92 10.06 8.44
C GLY A 158 13.75 11.20 7.44
N GLU A 159 14.81 11.52 6.70
CA GLU A 159 14.80 12.52 5.62
C GLU A 159 14.05 11.97 4.37
N ALA A 160 12.72 11.92 4.47
CA ALA A 160 11.83 11.41 3.43
C ALA A 160 10.68 12.36 3.09
N ARG A 161 10.08 12.13 1.93
CA ARG A 161 8.79 12.70 1.53
C ARG A 161 7.68 11.69 1.80
N LEU A 162 6.85 11.95 2.79
CA LEU A 162 5.81 11.03 3.25
C LEU A 162 4.41 11.55 2.91
N THR A 163 3.59 10.70 2.28
CA THR A 163 2.15 10.91 2.17
C THR A 163 1.41 9.83 2.93
N SER A 164 0.63 10.21 3.94
CA SER A 164 -0.16 9.29 4.75
C SER A 164 -1.51 9.85 5.17
N ASP A 165 -2.51 8.96 5.31
CA ASP A 165 -3.78 9.36 5.89
C ASP A 165 -3.69 9.32 7.42
N VAL A 166 -3.07 8.28 7.97
CA VAL A 166 -3.05 8.07 9.42
C VAL A 166 -1.75 7.44 9.88
N ILE A 167 -1.20 8.03 10.94
CA ILE A 167 -0.04 7.53 11.67
C ILE A 167 -0.48 7.35 13.12
N VAL A 168 -0.34 6.13 13.66
CA VAL A 168 -0.62 5.84 15.07
C VAL A 168 0.57 5.13 15.69
N ALA A 169 1.19 5.75 16.69
CA ALA A 169 2.20 5.10 17.52
C ALA A 169 2.34 5.81 18.88
N PRO A 170 2.68 5.11 19.97
CA PRO A 170 2.92 5.77 21.26
C PRO A 170 4.00 6.85 21.19
N GLN A 171 5.08 6.58 20.45
CA GLN A 171 6.16 7.53 20.20
C GLN A 171 6.34 7.74 18.69
N VAL A 172 6.32 9.00 18.25
CA VAL A 172 6.56 9.40 16.87
C VAL A 172 7.72 10.39 16.81
N GLU A 173 8.78 10.02 16.11
CA GLU A 173 9.95 10.86 15.85
C GLU A 173 10.00 11.20 14.36
N VAL A 174 9.92 12.48 14.03
CA VAL A 174 9.97 12.95 12.64
C VAL A 174 11.20 13.83 12.46
N HIS A 175 12.02 13.50 11.47
CA HIS A 175 13.20 14.29 11.13
C HIS A 175 12.81 15.70 10.66
N PRO A 176 13.56 16.77 11.02
CA PRO A 176 13.18 18.14 10.68
C PRO A 176 13.06 18.43 9.18
N LYS A 177 13.79 17.68 8.35
CA LYS A 177 13.72 17.78 6.89
C LYS A 177 12.68 16.87 6.25
N CYS A 178 11.95 16.07 7.03
CA CYS A 178 10.86 15.27 6.49
C CYS A 178 9.75 16.19 5.98
N GLY A 179 9.36 16.00 4.71
CA GLY A 179 8.32 16.79 4.06
C GLY A 179 7.14 15.93 3.62
N GLY A 180 6.05 16.56 3.20
CA GLY A 180 4.89 15.86 2.62
C GLY A 180 3.58 16.16 3.35
N ARG A 181 2.73 15.16 3.51
CA ARG A 181 1.41 15.30 4.15
C ARG A 181 1.08 14.06 4.98
N ALA A 182 0.74 14.28 6.24
CA ALA A 182 0.13 13.27 7.10
C ALA A 182 -1.18 13.86 7.64
N THR A 183 -2.33 13.25 7.34
CA THR A 183 -3.62 13.86 7.73
C THR A 183 -3.80 13.79 9.24
N VAL A 184 -3.76 12.59 9.81
CA VAL A 184 -3.87 12.35 11.25
C VAL A 184 -2.56 11.77 11.78
N ILE A 185 -2.05 12.33 12.88
CA ILE A 185 -0.92 11.78 13.63
C ILE A 185 -1.35 11.67 15.09
N GLU A 186 -1.53 10.45 15.56
CA GLU A 186 -1.94 10.15 16.93
C GLU A 186 -0.75 9.56 17.71
N CYS A 187 -0.23 10.32 18.67
CA CYS A 187 0.93 9.94 19.49
C CYS A 187 0.88 10.53 20.90
N ARG A 188 1.70 10.01 21.83
CA ARG A 188 1.73 10.46 23.24
C ARG A 188 2.84 11.48 23.53
N ASN A 189 3.81 11.61 22.63
CA ASN A 189 4.87 12.60 22.72
C ASN A 189 4.52 13.85 21.92
N GLN A 190 5.15 14.98 22.25
CA GLN A 190 5.07 16.16 21.41
C GLN A 190 5.92 15.96 20.15
N LEU A 191 5.35 16.24 18.99
CA LEU A 191 6.10 16.22 17.73
C LEU A 191 7.11 17.37 17.73
N GLY A 192 8.37 17.06 17.42
CA GLY A 192 9.39 18.06 17.17
C GLY A 192 9.12 18.85 15.89
N PRO A 193 9.96 19.87 15.58
CA PRO A 193 9.86 20.61 14.33
C PRO A 193 9.96 19.65 13.14
N ASN A 194 9.00 19.72 12.22
CA ASN A 194 8.94 18.88 11.03
C ASN A 194 8.30 19.65 9.85
N GLY A 195 8.50 19.16 8.62
CA GLY A 195 7.97 19.75 7.40
C GLY A 195 6.69 19.08 6.86
N LEU A 196 6.02 18.25 7.66
CA LEU A 196 4.77 17.60 7.26
C LEU A 196 3.61 18.59 7.30
N LYS A 197 2.77 18.57 6.26
CA LYS A 197 1.48 19.26 6.26
C LYS A 197 0.39 18.39 6.90
N GLY A 198 -0.51 18.99 7.67
CA GLY A 198 -1.55 18.27 8.41
C GLY A 198 -1.09 18.01 9.85
N GLY A 199 -1.26 16.78 10.33
CA GLY A 199 -0.86 16.36 11.68
C GLY A 199 -1.92 16.64 12.74
N TYR A 200 -3.21 16.54 12.37
CA TYR A 200 -4.30 16.62 13.33
C TYR A 200 -4.24 15.45 14.30
N SER A 201 -4.56 15.70 15.57
CA SER A 201 -4.97 14.59 16.45
C SER A 201 -6.29 14.00 15.95
N LEU A 202 -6.58 12.75 16.32
CA LEU A 202 -7.82 12.10 15.89
C LEU A 202 -9.06 12.86 16.39
N ALA A 203 -8.99 13.45 17.59
CA ALA A 203 -10.07 14.24 18.17
C ALA A 203 -10.32 15.56 17.40
N GLU A 204 -9.26 16.31 17.08
CA GLU A 204 -9.36 17.55 16.29
C GLU A 204 -9.91 17.26 14.89
N TYR A 205 -9.44 16.19 14.26
CA TYR A 205 -9.94 15.77 12.94
C TYR A 205 -11.43 15.39 12.98
N ALA A 206 -11.85 14.67 14.04
CA ALA A 206 -13.26 14.33 14.22
C ALA A 206 -14.14 15.57 14.42
N GLU A 207 -13.68 16.56 15.18
CA GLU A 207 -14.39 17.82 15.42
C GLU A 207 -14.47 18.70 14.17
N GLU A 208 -13.36 18.90 13.47
CA GLU A 208 -13.30 19.78 12.29
C GLU A 208 -14.11 19.23 11.10
N PHE A 209 -14.14 17.91 10.93
CA PHE A 209 -14.76 17.27 9.77
C PHE A 209 -16.07 16.52 10.09
N GLY A 210 -16.46 16.41 11.36
CA GLY A 210 -17.68 15.70 11.78
C GLY A 210 -17.65 14.20 11.46
N ILE A 211 -16.47 13.58 11.53
CA ILE A 211 -16.25 12.17 11.20
C ILE A 211 -16.05 11.38 12.50
N ASP A 212 -16.64 10.19 12.60
CA ASP A 212 -16.35 9.27 13.71
C ASP A 212 -14.91 8.75 13.62
N GLY A 213 -14.09 9.05 14.63
CA GLY A 213 -12.68 8.66 14.66
C GLY A 213 -12.48 7.14 14.64
N GLY A 214 -13.38 6.38 15.27
CA GLY A 214 -13.34 4.92 15.28
C GLY A 214 -13.60 4.33 13.89
N GLU A 215 -14.61 4.83 13.17
CA GLU A 215 -14.89 4.45 11.78
C GLU A 215 -13.71 4.81 10.87
N PHE A 216 -13.10 5.99 11.08
CA PHE A 216 -11.93 6.45 10.33
C PHE A 216 -10.73 5.51 10.46
N LEU A 217 -10.41 5.05 11.68
CA LEU A 217 -9.35 4.08 11.96
C LEU A 217 -9.68 2.69 11.42
N THR A 218 -10.92 2.21 11.65
CA THR A 218 -11.37 0.88 11.22
C THR A 218 -11.29 0.72 9.71
N ARG A 219 -11.69 1.74 8.94
CA ARG A 219 -11.60 1.73 7.47
C ARG A 219 -10.15 1.64 6.95
N ARG A 220 -9.17 1.99 7.77
CA ARG A 220 -7.73 1.94 7.48
C ARG A 220 -7.04 0.73 8.10
N GLY A 221 -7.77 -0.08 8.86
CA GLY A 221 -7.24 -1.29 9.51
C GLY A 221 -6.28 -1.01 10.66
N VAL A 222 -6.31 0.21 11.24
CA VAL A 222 -5.41 0.65 12.32
C VAL A 222 -6.13 0.60 13.66
N ARG A 223 -5.41 0.26 14.73
CA ARG A 223 -5.91 0.26 16.11
C ARG A 223 -5.84 1.65 16.73
N SER A 224 -6.68 1.91 17.73
CA SER A 224 -6.60 3.15 18.50
C SER A 224 -5.32 3.18 19.34
N LEU A 225 -4.79 4.38 19.58
CA LEU A 225 -3.66 4.59 20.49
C LEU A 225 -3.94 4.11 21.93
N ALA A 226 -5.21 4.06 22.32
CA ALA A 226 -5.64 3.52 23.61
C ALA A 226 -5.46 1.99 23.70
N ASP A 227 -5.58 1.28 22.57
CA ASP A 227 -5.45 -0.18 22.49
C ASP A 227 -3.99 -0.62 22.34
N LEU A 228 -3.10 0.30 21.97
CA LEU A 228 -1.66 0.05 21.89
C LEU A 228 -1.06 0.03 23.31
N ALA A 229 -0.20 -0.96 23.54
CA ALA A 229 0.49 -1.15 24.81
C ALA A 229 1.17 0.16 25.26
N PRO A 230 1.19 0.47 26.56
CA PRO A 230 1.82 1.69 27.02
C PRO A 230 3.31 1.67 26.69
N ALA A 231 3.80 2.80 26.15
CA ALA A 231 5.21 2.98 25.82
C ALA A 231 6.08 2.52 27.00
N PRO A 232 7.14 1.71 26.77
CA PRO A 232 8.07 1.36 27.83
C PRO A 232 8.58 2.64 28.47
N ALA A 233 8.50 2.72 29.80
CA ALA A 233 8.98 3.88 30.54
C ALA A 233 10.42 4.18 30.08
N ALA A 234 10.67 5.44 29.70
CA ALA A 234 12.00 5.86 29.26
C ALA A 234 13.06 5.31 30.23
N PRO A 235 14.18 4.73 29.72
CA PRO A 235 15.21 4.20 30.59
C PRO A 235 15.65 5.31 31.54
N VAL A 236 15.41 5.11 32.83
CA VAL A 236 15.79 6.04 33.88
C VAL A 236 17.27 6.32 33.69
N ALA A 237 17.60 7.55 33.30
CA ALA A 237 18.97 7.95 33.03
C ALA A 237 19.83 7.49 34.23
N PRO A 238 20.93 6.74 34.02
CA PRO A 238 21.77 6.30 35.11
C PRO A 238 22.22 7.54 35.88
N THR A 239 21.81 7.61 37.15
CA THR A 239 22.27 8.64 38.09
C THR A 239 23.79 8.60 38.11
N LYS A 240 24.40 9.60 37.47
CA LYS A 240 25.85 9.77 37.39
C LYS A 240 26.44 9.73 38.81
N PRO A 241 27.32 8.78 39.14
CA PRO A 241 28.11 8.87 40.36
C PRO A 241 29.01 10.10 40.22
N SER A 242 28.83 11.08 41.10
CA SER A 242 29.74 12.23 41.18
C SER A 242 31.07 11.74 41.75
N ALA A 243 32.12 11.77 40.92
CA ALA A 243 33.51 11.61 41.34
C ALA A 243 34.34 12.82 40.85
N PRO A 244 35.36 13.24 41.60
CA PRO A 244 35.94 14.58 41.53
C PRO A 244 36.93 14.77 40.36
N LEU A 245 37.05 16.02 39.91
CA LEU A 245 37.97 16.47 38.87
C LEU A 245 39.44 16.13 39.18
N PRO A 246 40.24 15.69 38.19
CA PRO A 246 41.68 15.84 38.21
C PRO A 246 42.08 17.19 37.56
N THR A 247 42.87 17.95 38.29
CA THR A 247 43.68 19.07 37.82
C THR A 247 44.97 18.56 37.20
N HIS A 248 45.28 18.95 35.96
CA HIS A 248 46.62 19.09 35.35
C HIS A 248 46.38 19.85 34.03
N ASP A 249 46.75 21.12 33.89
CA ASP A 249 48.09 21.67 33.68
C ASP A 249 48.95 20.95 32.64
N ASP A 250 49.09 21.68 31.52
CA ASP A 250 50.27 21.84 30.66
C ASP A 250 50.64 20.79 29.60
N LEU A 251 50.77 21.31 28.37
CA LEU A 251 51.79 21.06 27.33
C LEU A 251 51.23 21.02 25.89
N SER A 252 51.39 22.18 25.25
CA SER A 252 52.08 22.44 23.97
C SER A 252 51.90 21.50 22.75
N GLN A 253 51.51 22.15 21.64
CA GLN A 253 52.15 22.19 20.31
C GLN A 253 52.43 20.86 19.57
N ASP A 254 51.79 20.69 18.40
CA ASP A 254 52.46 20.64 17.08
C ASP A 254 51.38 20.45 16.00
N LEU A 255 51.18 21.43 15.11
CA LEU A 255 51.72 21.45 13.74
C LEU A 255 51.42 20.16 12.96
N ILE A 256 50.53 20.27 11.97
CA ILE A 256 50.79 19.94 10.56
C ILE A 256 49.56 20.41 9.76
N SER A 257 49.79 21.48 8.99
CA SER A 257 48.96 21.94 7.89
C SER A 257 49.42 21.19 6.64
N VAL A 258 48.54 20.42 6.02
CA VAL A 258 48.74 19.92 4.65
C VAL A 258 47.50 20.30 3.86
N GLY A 259 47.66 21.32 3.03
CA GLY A 259 46.74 21.63 1.95
C GLY A 259 46.81 20.56 0.87
N ALA A 260 45.66 20.22 0.31
CA ALA A 260 45.53 19.46 -0.91
C ALA A 260 44.44 20.12 -1.76
N ASP A 261 44.87 21.09 -2.57
CA ASP A 261 44.17 21.48 -3.78
C ASP A 261 44.22 20.28 -4.74
N VAL A 262 43.06 19.69 -5.03
CA VAL A 262 42.89 18.73 -6.12
C VAL A 262 41.86 19.30 -7.07
N ASP A 263 42.39 19.96 -8.11
CA ASP A 263 41.70 20.32 -9.33
C ASP A 263 41.21 19.04 -10.03
N LEU A 264 39.90 18.95 -10.24
CA LEU A 264 39.27 17.92 -11.08
C LEU A 264 38.88 18.54 -12.42
N PRO A 265 39.31 17.98 -13.57
CA PRO A 265 38.93 18.48 -14.87
C PRO A 265 37.45 18.18 -15.16
N SER A 266 36.76 19.21 -15.65
CA SER A 266 35.43 19.16 -16.23
C SER A 266 35.45 18.39 -17.54
N GLU A 267 34.80 17.22 -17.57
CA GLU A 267 34.52 16.50 -18.81
C GLU A 267 33.20 16.96 -19.43
N ASP A 268 33.41 17.55 -20.60
CA ASP A 268 32.49 17.95 -21.66
C ASP A 268 31.75 16.73 -22.20
N ILE A 269 30.42 16.67 -22.02
CA ILE A 269 29.57 15.64 -22.62
C ILE A 269 28.71 16.31 -23.68
N GLY A 270 29.15 16.11 -24.92
CA GLY A 270 28.54 16.64 -26.12
C GLY A 270 27.09 16.18 -26.33
N GLU A 271 26.31 17.14 -26.81
CA GLU A 271 25.04 16.92 -27.49
C GLU A 271 25.26 16.08 -28.76
N ALA A 272 24.55 14.96 -28.86
CA ALA A 272 24.34 14.28 -30.13
C ALA A 272 22.86 13.93 -30.25
N ASN A 273 22.24 14.55 -31.24
CA ASN A 273 20.96 14.20 -31.81
C ASN A 273 20.95 12.74 -32.25
N ASP A 274 19.81 12.06 -32.13
CA ASP A 274 19.40 11.13 -33.17
C ASP A 274 17.87 11.06 -33.23
N ASP A 275 17.38 11.65 -34.32
CA ASP A 275 16.10 11.37 -34.96
C ASP A 275 15.98 9.87 -35.25
N LEU A 276 14.91 9.24 -34.78
CA LEU A 276 14.44 7.99 -35.36
C LEU A 276 12.94 8.05 -35.62
N GLU A 277 12.67 8.25 -36.91
CA GLU A 277 11.42 8.18 -37.61
C GLU A 277 10.77 6.78 -37.53
N LEU A 278 9.43 6.81 -37.45
CA LEU A 278 8.49 6.03 -38.25
C LEU A 278 8.81 4.55 -38.53
N LEU A 279 8.08 3.66 -37.84
CA LEU A 279 7.66 2.40 -38.44
C LEU A 279 6.17 2.16 -38.20
N ASP A 280 5.42 2.27 -39.30
CA ASP A 280 4.08 1.75 -39.49
C ASP A 280 4.04 0.24 -39.20
N THR A 281 3.09 -0.20 -38.38
CA THR A 281 2.69 -1.61 -38.33
C THR A 281 1.32 -1.79 -38.99
N PRO A 282 1.20 -2.73 -39.95
CA PRO A 282 0.00 -2.90 -40.74
C PRO A 282 -1.13 -3.60 -39.97
N THR A 283 -2.33 -3.11 -40.26
CA THR A 283 -3.63 -3.75 -40.11
C THR A 283 -3.63 -5.19 -40.64
N SER A 284 -4.16 -6.14 -39.88
CA SER A 284 -4.61 -7.43 -40.42
C SER A 284 -5.99 -7.79 -39.84
N PRO A 285 -6.97 -8.16 -40.69
CA PRO A 285 -8.36 -8.39 -40.29
C PRO A 285 -8.67 -9.88 -40.04
N GLY A 286 -9.71 -10.11 -39.23
CA GLY A 286 -10.71 -11.16 -39.44
C GLY A 286 -10.32 -12.61 -39.20
N ASN A 287 -10.82 -13.19 -38.10
CA ASN A 287 -11.34 -14.55 -38.16
C ASN A 287 -12.42 -14.77 -37.09
N GLU A 288 -13.68 -14.60 -37.50
CA GLU A 288 -14.86 -15.09 -36.78
C GLU A 288 -14.96 -16.60 -37.03
N ALA A 289 -14.57 -17.40 -36.04
CA ALA A 289 -14.93 -18.82 -35.97
C ALA A 289 -15.96 -18.97 -34.84
N GLN A 290 -17.21 -19.18 -35.23
CA GLN A 290 -18.31 -19.55 -34.35
C GLN A 290 -18.05 -20.97 -33.82
N GLU A 291 -17.91 -21.10 -32.50
CA GLU A 291 -17.99 -22.39 -31.82
C GLU A 291 -19.46 -22.72 -31.49
N PRO A 292 -19.84 -24.01 -31.54
CA PRO A 292 -21.22 -24.45 -31.41
C PRO A 292 -21.71 -24.32 -29.96
N VAL A 293 -22.96 -23.85 -29.83
CA VAL A 293 -23.70 -23.68 -28.59
C VAL A 293 -23.98 -25.05 -27.97
N GLU A 294 -23.33 -25.33 -26.84
CA GLU A 294 -23.58 -26.53 -26.04
C GLU A 294 -24.86 -26.33 -25.21
N GLU A 295 -25.84 -27.21 -25.44
CA GLU A 295 -27.17 -27.21 -24.86
C GLU A 295 -27.09 -27.67 -23.39
N LEU A 296 -27.00 -26.70 -22.46
CA LEU A 296 -26.98 -26.95 -21.02
C LEU A 296 -28.39 -27.27 -20.50
N THR A 297 -28.51 -28.43 -19.89
CA THR A 297 -29.67 -28.92 -19.14
C THR A 297 -29.97 -28.03 -17.91
N PRO A 298 -31.25 -27.83 -17.54
CA PRO A 298 -31.63 -26.94 -16.45
C PRO A 298 -31.50 -27.63 -15.09
N GLU A 299 -30.35 -27.48 -14.44
CA GLU A 299 -30.19 -27.79 -13.01
C GLU A 299 -30.32 -26.51 -12.15
N ALA A 300 -31.33 -26.52 -11.28
CA ALA A 300 -31.45 -25.77 -10.03
C ALA A 300 -31.11 -24.25 -10.05
N ILE A 301 -32.08 -23.42 -10.45
CA ILE A 301 -32.08 -21.96 -10.23
C ILE A 301 -32.86 -21.65 -8.94
N GLU A 302 -32.16 -21.40 -7.84
CA GLU A 302 -32.36 -20.28 -6.90
C GLU A 302 -31.03 -20.10 -6.13
N PRO A 303 -30.41 -18.89 -6.10
CA PRO A 303 -31.02 -17.72 -5.45
C PRO A 303 -30.59 -16.36 -6.09
N VAL A 304 -30.91 -16.09 -7.36
CA VAL A 304 -30.65 -14.76 -7.96
C VAL A 304 -31.58 -13.68 -7.36
N ALA A 305 -32.81 -14.06 -6.99
CA ALA A 305 -33.81 -13.13 -6.44
C ALA A 305 -33.47 -12.59 -5.03
N LEU A 306 -32.63 -13.29 -4.26
CA LEU A 306 -32.25 -12.87 -2.90
C LEU A 306 -31.19 -11.77 -2.90
N ILE A 307 -30.29 -11.77 -3.89
CA ILE A 307 -29.25 -10.75 -4.04
C ILE A 307 -29.88 -9.41 -4.45
N ASP A 308 -30.90 -9.46 -5.30
CA ASP A 308 -31.63 -8.30 -5.81
C ASP A 308 -32.40 -7.54 -4.71
N ALA A 309 -33.01 -8.26 -3.77
CA ALA A 309 -33.76 -7.66 -2.66
C ALA A 309 -32.88 -6.88 -1.68
N ALA A 310 -31.67 -7.38 -1.38
CA ALA A 310 -30.73 -6.72 -0.46
C ALA A 310 -30.15 -5.43 -1.08
N LEU A 311 -29.77 -5.49 -2.37
CA LEU A 311 -29.34 -4.32 -3.12
C LEU A 311 -30.44 -3.27 -3.19
N GLN A 312 -31.68 -3.68 -3.49
CA GLN A 312 -32.83 -2.78 -3.57
C GLN A 312 -33.07 -2.05 -2.25
N ALA A 313 -32.99 -2.73 -1.11
CA ALA A 313 -33.16 -2.11 0.21
C ALA A 313 -32.06 -1.06 0.50
N GLU A 314 -30.81 -1.33 0.09
CA GLU A 314 -29.70 -0.38 0.24
C GLU A 314 -29.91 0.86 -0.64
N LEU A 315 -30.36 0.67 -1.89
CA LEU A 315 -30.68 1.77 -2.82
C LEU A 315 -31.83 2.65 -2.32
N GLU A 316 -32.90 2.04 -1.79
CA GLU A 316 -34.05 2.76 -1.22
C GLU A 316 -33.65 3.58 0.01
N SER A 317 -32.83 3.02 0.91
CA SER A 317 -32.32 3.74 2.09
C SER A 317 -31.44 4.94 1.70
N ALA A 318 -30.55 4.78 0.70
CA ALA A 318 -29.75 5.89 0.20
C ALA A 318 -30.61 6.99 -0.46
N LEU A 319 -31.64 6.60 -1.20
CA LEU A 319 -32.57 7.53 -1.83
C LEU A 319 -33.41 8.33 -0.82
N GLU A 320 -33.77 7.74 0.31
CA GLU A 320 -34.47 8.42 1.39
C GLU A 320 -33.62 9.55 1.98
N LEU A 321 -32.31 9.32 2.18
CA LEU A 321 -31.36 10.35 2.64
C LEU A 321 -31.22 11.51 1.64
N VAL A 322 -31.18 11.21 0.34
CA VAL A 322 -31.17 12.24 -0.71
C VAL A 322 -32.47 13.04 -0.66
N SER A 323 -33.62 12.36 -0.61
CA SER A 323 -34.94 13.01 -0.63
C SER A 323 -35.19 13.88 0.60
N ALA A 324 -34.76 13.42 1.78
CA ALA A 324 -34.84 14.19 3.02
C ALA A 324 -34.05 15.51 2.95
N SER A 325 -32.96 15.55 2.18
CA SER A 325 -32.17 16.77 1.98
C SER A 325 -32.90 17.86 1.17
N TYR A 326 -34.01 17.52 0.51
CA TYR A 326 -34.84 18.43 -0.28
C TYR A 326 -36.22 18.70 0.34
N SER A 327 -36.48 18.26 1.58
CA SER A 327 -37.76 18.54 2.23
C SER A 327 -37.96 20.06 2.39
N GLY A 328 -38.85 20.65 1.60
CA GLY A 328 -39.12 22.10 1.59
C GLY A 328 -38.35 22.92 0.54
N GLN A 329 -37.67 22.27 -0.42
CA GLN A 329 -37.06 22.91 -1.58
C GLN A 329 -37.54 22.28 -2.89
N ASP A 330 -37.33 22.96 -4.02
CA ASP A 330 -37.57 22.41 -5.35
C ASP A 330 -36.62 21.22 -5.59
N GLU A 331 -37.18 20.02 -5.67
CA GLU A 331 -36.45 18.78 -5.98
C GLU A 331 -35.85 18.85 -7.41
N PRO A 332 -34.54 18.62 -7.59
CA PRO A 332 -33.93 18.59 -8.93
C PRO A 332 -34.45 17.41 -9.77
N LEU A 333 -34.62 17.62 -11.08
CA LEU A 333 -35.11 16.58 -12.01
C LEU A 333 -34.27 15.29 -11.96
N ALA A 334 -32.95 15.43 -11.77
CA ALA A 334 -32.02 14.31 -11.62
C ALA A 334 -32.39 13.39 -10.43
N VAL A 335 -32.84 13.96 -9.29
CA VAL A 335 -33.25 13.19 -8.11
C VAL A 335 -34.56 12.44 -8.38
N SER A 336 -35.51 13.07 -9.07
CA SER A 336 -36.77 12.42 -9.44
C SER A 336 -36.55 11.29 -10.46
N ARG A 337 -35.60 11.46 -11.39
CA ARG A 337 -35.19 10.40 -12.33
C ARG A 337 -34.51 9.23 -11.61
N LEU A 338 -33.61 9.53 -10.66
CA LEU A 338 -32.97 8.52 -9.81
C LEU A 338 -34.03 7.72 -9.02
N ARG A 339 -35.01 8.41 -8.42
CA ARG A 339 -36.13 7.78 -7.70
C ARG A 339 -36.93 6.84 -8.62
N ALA A 340 -37.25 7.28 -9.83
CA ALA A 340 -38.01 6.46 -10.78
C ALA A 340 -37.28 5.15 -11.14
N LEU A 341 -35.96 5.23 -11.41
CA LEU A 341 -35.15 4.05 -11.76
C LEU A 341 -35.05 3.05 -10.61
N ILE A 342 -34.88 3.54 -9.38
CA ILE A 342 -34.83 2.68 -8.18
C ILE A 342 -36.20 2.03 -7.92
N VAL A 343 -37.30 2.77 -8.02
CA VAL A 343 -38.66 2.22 -7.81
C VAL A 343 -39.04 1.19 -8.88
N GLN A 344 -38.60 1.39 -10.12
CA GLN A 344 -38.83 0.45 -11.23
C GLN A 344 -37.93 -0.78 -11.16
N ARG A 345 -36.96 -0.81 -10.23
CA ARG A 345 -35.93 -1.86 -10.11
C ARG A 345 -35.13 -2.07 -11.39
N ASP A 346 -34.97 -1.01 -12.19
CA ASP A 346 -34.18 -1.08 -13.43
C ASP A 346 -32.70 -0.78 -13.12
N HIS A 347 -32.04 -1.76 -12.50
CA HIS A 347 -30.65 -1.62 -12.07
C HIS A 347 -29.67 -1.50 -13.24
N THR A 348 -30.00 -2.11 -14.38
CA THR A 348 -29.19 -2.04 -15.61
C THR A 348 -29.16 -0.61 -16.14
N THR A 349 -30.32 0.02 -16.30
CA THR A 349 -30.40 1.41 -16.75
C THR A 349 -29.85 2.37 -15.70
N LEU A 350 -30.07 2.08 -14.41
CA LEU A 350 -29.51 2.87 -13.32
C LEU A 350 -27.97 2.88 -13.34
N ARG A 351 -27.33 1.72 -13.51
CA ARG A 351 -25.87 1.60 -13.62
C ARG A 351 -25.33 2.38 -14.82
N ALA A 352 -26.04 2.37 -15.95
CA ALA A 352 -25.64 3.11 -17.14
C ALA A 352 -25.77 4.64 -16.97
N GLN A 353 -26.77 5.11 -16.22
CA GLN A 353 -27.13 6.53 -16.15
C GLN A 353 -26.70 7.24 -14.85
N VAL A 354 -26.20 6.52 -13.83
CA VAL A 354 -25.88 7.10 -12.52
C VAL A 354 -24.87 8.25 -12.59
N SER A 355 -23.87 8.14 -13.47
CA SER A 355 -22.87 9.20 -13.70
C SER A 355 -23.49 10.45 -14.31
N ASP A 356 -24.40 10.29 -15.27
CA ASP A 356 -25.09 11.40 -15.92
C ASP A 356 -26.02 12.12 -14.94
N ILE A 357 -26.78 11.35 -14.15
CA ILE A 357 -27.64 11.86 -13.08
C ILE A 357 -26.83 12.67 -12.07
N TRP A 358 -25.63 12.18 -11.69
CA TRP A 358 -24.75 12.90 -10.78
C TRP A 358 -24.24 14.23 -11.37
N ASN A 359 -23.86 14.22 -12.65
CA ASN A 359 -23.41 15.42 -13.34
C ASN A 359 -24.53 16.46 -13.46
N GLU A 360 -25.75 16.04 -13.80
CA GLU A 360 -26.93 16.91 -13.82
C GLU A 360 -27.19 17.54 -12.45
N LEU A 361 -27.02 16.76 -11.37
CA LEU A 361 -27.21 17.24 -10.01
C LEU A 361 -26.14 18.28 -9.62
N ILE A 362 -24.86 18.03 -9.92
CA ILE A 362 -23.79 19.01 -9.70
C ILE A 362 -24.06 20.29 -10.48
N GLN A 363 -24.44 20.18 -11.76
CA GLN A 363 -24.76 21.34 -12.59
C GLN A 363 -25.91 22.16 -12.01
N HIS A 364 -26.96 21.51 -11.50
CA HIS A 364 -28.07 22.19 -10.84
C HIS A 364 -27.61 23.05 -9.65
N TYR A 365 -26.71 22.52 -8.82
CA TYR A 365 -26.14 23.23 -7.67
C TYR A 365 -25.22 24.40 -8.07
N GLN A 366 -24.41 24.20 -9.12
CA GLN A 366 -23.56 25.24 -9.69
C GLN A 366 -24.40 26.40 -10.25
N GLN A 367 -25.49 26.09 -10.97
CA GLN A 367 -26.35 27.08 -11.63
C GLN A 367 -27.19 27.91 -10.65
N ARG A 368 -27.78 27.28 -9.62
CA ARG A 368 -28.74 28.00 -8.77
C ARG A 368 -28.09 28.95 -7.78
N LYS A 369 -26.92 28.62 -7.21
CA LYS A 369 -26.33 29.43 -6.12
C LYS A 369 -24.81 29.42 -6.02
N ASN A 370 -24.06 28.77 -6.92
CA ASN A 370 -22.62 28.51 -6.72
C ASN A 370 -22.34 27.84 -5.35
N VAL A 371 -23.32 27.06 -4.87
CA VAL A 371 -23.28 26.38 -3.57
C VAL A 371 -22.98 24.91 -3.85
N ARG A 372 -22.10 24.32 -3.04
CA ARG A 372 -21.77 22.90 -3.15
C ARG A 372 -22.98 22.04 -2.76
N PRO A 373 -23.17 20.86 -3.37
CA PRO A 373 -24.19 19.91 -2.92
C PRO A 373 -24.00 19.60 -1.41
N PRO A 374 -25.10 19.44 -0.64
CA PRO A 374 -25.01 19.03 0.75
C PRO A 374 -24.21 17.72 0.89
N HIS A 375 -23.39 17.62 1.93
CA HIS A 375 -22.53 16.46 2.14
C HIS A 375 -23.32 15.14 2.23
N ALA A 376 -24.54 15.18 2.79
CA ALA A 376 -25.45 14.03 2.84
C ALA A 376 -25.79 13.48 1.43
N VAL A 377 -26.02 14.37 0.46
CA VAL A 377 -26.33 14.01 -0.94
C VAL A 377 -25.11 13.38 -1.61
N ILE A 378 -23.92 13.94 -1.41
CA ILE A 378 -22.65 13.39 -1.93
C ILE A 378 -22.43 11.97 -1.38
N ARG A 379 -22.60 11.78 -0.07
CA ARG A 379 -22.41 10.48 0.59
C ARG A 379 -23.42 9.44 0.06
N ALA A 380 -24.68 9.81 -0.06
CA ALA A 380 -25.72 8.90 -0.53
C ALA A 380 -25.49 8.44 -1.99
N ILE A 381 -25.05 9.34 -2.87
CA ILE A 381 -24.76 8.99 -4.27
C ILE A 381 -23.52 8.09 -4.38
N ASN A 382 -22.49 8.35 -3.58
CA ASN A 382 -21.33 7.45 -3.50
C ASN A 382 -21.70 6.05 -2.98
N ASN A 383 -22.65 5.97 -2.04
CA ASN A 383 -23.18 4.69 -1.56
C ASN A 383 -23.93 3.94 -2.68
N ILE A 384 -24.78 4.63 -3.44
CA ILE A 384 -25.48 4.06 -4.61
C ILE A 384 -24.45 3.52 -5.63
N HIS A 385 -23.43 4.31 -5.95
CA HIS A 385 -22.38 3.90 -6.90
C HIS A 385 -21.58 2.69 -6.41
N SER A 386 -21.32 2.61 -5.10
CA SER A 386 -20.62 1.48 -4.49
C SER A 386 -21.49 0.22 -4.46
N ALA A 387 -22.78 0.35 -4.14
CA ALA A 387 -23.75 -0.74 -4.14
C ALA A 387 -23.90 -1.35 -5.55
N LEU A 388 -24.04 -0.52 -6.59
CA LEU A 388 -24.17 -0.92 -8.00
C LEU A 388 -22.90 -1.55 -8.61
N ARG A 389 -21.74 -1.36 -7.97
CA ARG A 389 -20.46 -1.97 -8.39
C ARG A 389 -20.23 -3.33 -7.71
N ARG A 390 -20.84 -3.55 -6.54
CA ARG A 390 -20.74 -4.82 -5.80
C ARG A 390 -21.69 -5.88 -6.34
N ALA A 391 -22.90 -5.46 -6.73
CA ALA A 391 -23.81 -6.25 -7.56
C ALA A 391 -23.45 -6.11 -9.04
#